data_AF-A0A938N039-F1
#
_entry.id   AF-A0A938N039-F1
#
_cell.length_a   1.000
_cell.length_b   1.000
_cell.length_c   1.000
_cell.angle_alpha   90.00
_cell.angle_beta   90.00
_cell.angle_gamma   90.00
#
_symmetry.space_group_name_H-M   'P 1'
#
loop_
_entity.id
_entity.type
_entity.pdbx_description
1 polymer ?
#
loop_
_entity_poly.entity_id
_entity_poly.type
_entity_poly.pdbx_seq_one_letter_code
_entity_poly.pdbx_strand_id
1 'polypeptide(L)'
;MQRRWACSATAAALYLPFTWVLWIDYPWTDYRWLWVKMLPVLPGLLPSRLIVGHAAPEWVLFTLAGVLSGAALASAGWLAGRSRAWLVGVTIAGLAYSIPCAYGAYNAFRA
;
A
#
# COMPACT_ATOMS: atom_id res chain seq x y z
N MET A 1 21.41 -8.58 -11.36
CA MET A 1 21.14 -7.17 -10.96
C MET A 1 19.72 -6.70 -11.27
N GLN A 2 19.18 -6.94 -12.47
CA GLN A 2 17.87 -6.41 -12.94
C GLN A 2 16.66 -6.70 -12.01
N ARG A 3 16.61 -7.88 -11.37
CA ARG A 3 15.55 -8.24 -10.39
C ARG A 3 15.50 -7.37 -9.13
N ARG A 4 16.66 -6.92 -8.60
CA ARG A 4 16.69 -6.10 -7.37
C ARG A 4 16.11 -4.72 -7.59
N TRP A 5 16.42 -4.11 -8.73
CA TRP A 5 15.86 -2.83 -9.16
C TRP A 5 14.37 -2.93 -9.43
N ALA A 6 13.90 -4.04 -10.03
CA ALA A 6 12.50 -4.28 -10.27
C ALA A 6 11.68 -4.31 -8.97
N CYS A 7 12.11 -5.10 -7.97
CA CYS A 7 11.42 -5.14 -6.67
C CYS A 7 11.40 -3.76 -5.98
N SER A 8 12.49 -3.00 -6.07
CA SER A 8 12.60 -1.67 -5.44
C SER A 8 11.65 -0.67 -6.11
N ALA A 9 11.58 -0.67 -7.44
CA ALA A 9 10.66 0.19 -8.20
C ALA A 9 9.20 -0.16 -7.92
N THR A 10 8.87 -1.45 -7.84
CA THR A 10 7.53 -1.92 -7.50
C THR A 10 7.14 -1.57 -6.07
N ALA A 11 8.05 -1.73 -5.10
CA ALA A 11 7.82 -1.30 -3.73
C ALA A 11 7.59 0.21 -3.66
N ALA A 12 8.41 1.00 -4.35
CA ALA A 12 8.20 2.44 -4.45
C ALA A 12 6.83 2.77 -5.05
N ALA A 13 6.44 2.12 -6.15
CA ALA A 13 5.15 2.36 -6.80
C ALA A 13 3.95 2.08 -5.88
N LEU A 14 4.04 1.05 -5.03
CA LEU A 14 2.96 0.70 -4.10
C LEU A 14 2.94 1.58 -2.85
N TYR A 15 4.09 2.04 -2.36
CA TYR A 15 4.19 2.69 -1.05
C TYR A 15 4.41 4.21 -1.11
N LEU A 16 4.94 4.75 -2.22
CA LEU A 16 5.21 6.18 -2.35
C LEU A 16 3.96 7.04 -2.16
N PRO A 17 2.77 6.68 -2.69
CA PRO A 17 1.56 7.46 -2.42
C PRO A 17 1.19 7.54 -0.94
N PHE A 18 1.64 6.62 -0.08
CA PHE A 18 1.37 6.64 1.36
C PHE A 18 2.40 7.45 2.17
N THR A 19 3.47 7.96 1.55
CA THR A 19 4.49 8.74 2.29
C THR A 19 3.95 10.07 2.81
N TRP A 20 2.74 10.49 2.40
CA TRP A 20 2.09 11.68 2.96
C TRP A 20 2.04 11.65 4.49
N VAL A 21 1.95 10.47 5.13
CA VAL A 21 1.92 10.35 6.60
C VAL A 21 3.19 10.88 7.26
N LEU A 22 4.31 10.91 6.53
CA LEU A 22 5.60 11.40 6.99
C LEU A 22 5.78 12.91 6.74
N TRP A 23 5.07 13.47 5.76
CA TRP A 23 5.28 14.85 5.29
C TRP A 23 4.10 15.78 5.54
N ILE A 24 2.95 15.25 5.98
CA ILE A 24 1.79 16.07 6.32
C ILE A 24 2.10 16.97 7.52
N ASP A 25 1.60 18.20 7.45
CA ASP A 25 1.60 19.15 8.55
C ASP A 25 0.53 18.74 9.59
N TYR A 26 0.88 17.74 10.41
CA TYR A 26 0.06 17.22 11.50
C TYR A 26 0.97 16.89 12.69
N PRO A 27 0.57 17.21 13.94
CA PRO A 27 1.41 16.96 15.11
C PRO A 27 1.85 15.49 15.24
N TRP A 28 3.07 15.26 15.72
CA TRP A 28 3.59 13.92 16.01
C TRP A 28 3.02 13.36 17.32
N THR A 29 1.73 13.00 17.29
CA THR A 29 1.02 12.36 18.39
C THR A 29 0.96 10.84 18.21
N ASP A 30 0.46 10.12 19.22
CA ASP A 30 0.21 8.67 19.15
C ASP A 30 -0.68 8.28 17.97
N TYR A 31 -1.62 9.16 17.58
CA TYR A 31 -2.48 8.97 16.42
C TYR A 31 -1.66 8.93 15.12
N ARG A 32 -0.75 9.89 14.89
CA ARG A 32 0.13 9.88 13.72
C ARG A 32 1.06 8.66 13.73
N TRP A 33 1.59 8.30 14.90
CA TRP A 33 2.43 7.11 15.06
C TRP A 33 1.70 5.81 14.76
N LEU A 34 0.42 5.70 15.10
CA LEU A 34 -0.42 4.56 14.72
C LEU A 34 -0.45 4.39 13.19
N TRP A 35 -0.69 5.48 12.46
CA TRP A 35 -0.71 5.45 10.99
C TRP A 35 0.64 5.13 10.37
N VAL A 36 1.74 5.62 10.95
CA VAL A 36 3.10 5.23 10.53
C VAL A 36 3.33 3.72 10.74
N LYS A 37 2.89 3.16 11.88
CA LYS A 37 2.97 1.71 12.13
C LYS A 37 2.10 0.90 11.17
N MET A 38 1.02 1.48 10.67
CA MET A 38 0.14 0.86 9.68
C MET A 38 0.68 0.89 8.25
N LEU A 39 1.75 1.65 7.95
CA LEU A 39 2.34 1.75 6.61
C LEU A 39 2.44 0.39 5.87
N PRO A 40 2.94 -0.70 6.49
CA PRO A 40 3.10 -1.98 5.80
C PRO A 40 1.81 -2.63 5.29
N VAL A 41 0.65 -2.24 5.84
CA VAL A 41 -0.65 -2.82 5.49
C VAL A 41 -1.55 -1.86 4.70
N LEU A 42 -1.14 -0.59 4.54
CA LEU A 42 -1.95 0.43 3.88
C LEU A 42 -2.32 0.11 2.43
N PRO A 43 -1.44 -0.49 1.60
CA PRO A 43 -1.83 -0.88 0.24
C PRO A 43 -3.02 -1.84 0.22
N GLY A 44 -3.16 -2.70 1.22
CA GLY A 44 -4.25 -3.68 1.32
C GLY A 44 -5.45 -3.22 2.15
N LEU A 45 -5.41 -2.01 2.74
CA LEU A 45 -6.45 -1.53 3.65
C LEU A 45 -7.79 -1.25 2.95
N LEU A 46 -7.74 -0.62 1.76
CA LEU A 46 -8.93 -0.33 0.98
C LEU A 46 -9.60 -1.61 0.43
N PRO A 47 -8.88 -2.54 -0.25
CA PRO A 47 -9.52 -3.76 -0.73
C PRO A 47 -9.98 -4.67 0.42
N SER A 48 -9.30 -4.69 1.58
CA SER A 48 -9.80 -5.47 2.72
C SER A 48 -11.18 -4.97 3.15
N ARG A 49 -11.37 -3.65 3.25
CA ARG A 49 -12.69 -3.04 3.51
C ARG A 49 -13.74 -3.38 2.47
N LEU A 50 -13.38 -3.43 1.19
CA LEU A 50 -14.31 -3.80 0.11
C LEU A 50 -14.73 -5.27 0.19
N ILE A 51 -13.84 -6.16 0.65
CA ILE A 51 -14.09 -7.61 0.75
C ILE A 51 -14.92 -7.96 1.99
N VAL A 52 -14.52 -7.46 3.17
CA VAL A 52 -15.16 -7.86 4.44
C VAL A 52 -16.23 -6.88 4.94
N GLY A 53 -16.33 -5.70 4.34
CA GLY A 53 -17.29 -4.67 4.72
C GLY A 53 -17.00 -4.03 6.09
N HIS A 54 -17.95 -3.22 6.57
CA HIS A 54 -17.84 -2.46 7.82
C HIS A 54 -18.18 -3.27 9.08
N ALA A 55 -18.83 -4.43 8.93
CA ALA A 55 -19.26 -5.26 10.05
C ALA A 55 -18.16 -6.21 10.55
N ALA A 56 -17.04 -6.29 9.85
CA ALA A 56 -15.94 -7.19 10.22
C ALA A 56 -15.17 -6.64 11.43
N PRO A 57 -14.73 -7.51 12.35
CA PRO A 57 -13.83 -7.11 13.43
C PRO A 57 -12.54 -6.49 12.89
N GLU A 58 -12.00 -5.49 13.59
CA GLU A 58 -10.80 -4.76 13.16
C GLU A 58 -9.60 -5.69 12.92
N TRP A 59 -9.39 -6.69 13.79
CA TRP A 59 -8.29 -7.63 13.64
C TRP A 59 -8.38 -8.45 12.34
N VAL A 60 -9.59 -8.77 11.85
CA VAL A 60 -9.80 -9.44 10.56
C VAL A 60 -9.39 -8.51 9.43
N LEU A 61 -9.83 -7.26 9.50
CA LEU A 61 -9.53 -6.23 8.50
C LEU A 61 -8.02 -6.00 8.37
N PHE A 62 -7.31 -5.87 9.50
CA PHE A 62 -5.86 -5.68 9.53
C PHE A 62 -5.08 -6.89 9.04
N THR A 63 -5.49 -8.09 9.44
CA THR A 63 -4.87 -9.34 8.98
C THR A 63 -5.03 -9.48 7.47
N LEU A 64 -6.24 -9.25 6.95
CA LEU A 64 -6.51 -9.31 5.52
C LEU A 64 -5.75 -8.22 4.76
N ALA A 65 -5.70 -6.99 5.29
CA ALA A 65 -4.93 -5.90 4.69
C ALA A 65 -3.43 -6.23 4.59
N GLY A 66 -2.86 -6.87 5.62
CA GLY A 66 -1.48 -7.35 5.59
C GLY A 66 -1.25 -8.43 4.53
N VAL A 67 -2.14 -9.42 4.46
CA VAL A 67 -2.08 -10.48 3.43
C VAL A 67 -2.18 -9.89 2.03
N LEU A 68 -3.12 -8.98 1.79
CA LEU A 68 -3.31 -8.34 0.49
C LEU A 68 -2.12 -7.45 0.11
N SER A 69 -1.55 -6.69 1.06
CA SER A 69 -0.35 -5.88 0.83
C SER A 69 0.85 -6.75 0.47
N GLY A 70 1.06 -7.84 1.21
CA GLY A 70 2.12 -8.80 0.95
C GLY A 70 1.96 -9.50 -0.39
N ALA A 71 0.74 -9.94 -0.73
CA ALA A 71 0.43 -10.57 -2.01
C ALA A 71 0.63 -9.60 -3.19
N ALA A 72 0.19 -8.35 -3.05
CA ALA A 72 0.40 -7.31 -4.06
C ALA A 72 1.91 -7.08 -4.28
N LEU A 73 2.69 -6.91 -3.21
CA LEU A 73 4.13 -6.70 -3.32
C LEU A 73 4.86 -7.90 -3.94
N ALA A 74 4.52 -9.12 -3.51
CA ALA A 74 5.15 -10.35 -3.99
C ALA A 74 4.82 -10.62 -5.48
N SER A 75 3.54 -10.54 -5.86
CA SER A 75 3.11 -10.75 -7.25
C SER A 75 3.68 -9.68 -8.19
N ALA A 76 3.65 -8.41 -7.76
CA ALA A 76 4.19 -7.31 -8.53
C ALA A 76 5.72 -7.42 -8.69
N GLY A 77 6.45 -7.75 -7.62
CA GLY A 77 7.90 -7.98 -7.68
C GLY A 77 8.28 -9.18 -8.57
N TRP A 78 7.50 -10.26 -8.51
CA TRP A 78 7.69 -11.43 -9.37
C TRP A 78 7.45 -11.10 -10.85
N LEU A 79 6.36 -10.41 -11.18
CA LEU A 79 6.02 -9.99 -12.53
C LEU A 79 7.05 -9.00 -13.10
N ALA A 80 7.39 -7.97 -12.33
CA ALA A 80 8.36 -6.94 -12.71
C ALA A 80 9.75 -7.52 -13.00
N GLY A 81 10.09 -8.66 -12.37
CA GLY A 81 11.33 -9.39 -12.63
C GLY A 81 11.37 -10.17 -13.95
N ARG A 82 10.26 -10.28 -14.69
CA ARG A 82 10.15 -11.12 -15.91
C ARG A 82 10.63 -10.42 -17.18
N SER A 83 10.34 -9.13 -17.35
CA SER A 83 10.85 -8.32 -18.48
C SER A 83 10.76 -6.82 -18.16
N ARG A 84 11.43 -5.97 -18.97
CA ARG A 84 11.32 -4.50 -18.83
C ARG A 84 9.90 -4.00 -19.09
N ALA A 85 9.17 -4.61 -20.03
CA ALA A 85 7.78 -4.26 -20.30
C ALA A 85 6.88 -4.58 -19.09
N TRP A 86 7.08 -5.74 -18.45
CA TRP A 86 6.37 -6.09 -17.22
C TRP A 86 6.68 -5.14 -16.07
N LEU A 87 7.94 -4.71 -15.91
CA LEU A 87 8.30 -3.71 -14.91
C LEU A 87 7.51 -2.42 -15.10
N VAL A 88 7.46 -1.89 -16.33
CA VAL A 88 6.71 -0.66 -16.63
C VAL A 88 5.22 -0.87 -16.36
N GLY A 89 4.63 -1.96 -16.87
CA GLY A 89 3.22 -2.28 -16.67
C GLY A 89 2.84 -2.41 -15.20
N VAL A 90 3.63 -3.15 -14.41
CA VAL A 90 3.43 -3.31 -12.96
C VAL A 90 3.60 -1.99 -12.21
N THR A 91 4.55 -1.15 -12.62
CA THR A 91 4.75 0.17 -11.99
C THR A 91 3.53 1.07 -12.21
N ILE A 92 3.05 1.15 -13.45
CA ILE A 92 1.86 1.94 -13.80
C ILE A 92 0.63 1.40 -13.06
N ALA A 93 0.40 0.09 -13.10
CA ALA A 93 -0.71 -0.55 -12.41
C ALA A 93 -0.63 -0.36 -10.88
N GLY A 94 0.57 -0.49 -10.30
CA GLY A 94 0.81 -0.28 -8.88
C GLY A 94 0.53 1.14 -8.43
N LEU A 95 0.91 2.15 -9.23
CA LEU A 95 0.56 3.56 -8.96
C LEU A 95 -0.95 3.80 -9.12
N ALA A 96 -1.55 3.33 -10.22
CA ALA A 96 -2.98 3.47 -10.46
C ALA A 96 -3.84 2.85 -9.35
N TYR A 97 -3.35 1.75 -8.77
CA TYR A 97 -3.95 1.08 -7.61
C TYR A 97 -3.71 1.82 -6.29
N SER A 98 -2.47 2.24 -6.02
CA SER A 98 -2.07 2.79 -4.71
C SER A 98 -2.53 4.23 -4.50
N ILE A 99 -2.68 5.03 -5.55
CA ILE A 99 -3.20 6.41 -5.46
C ILE A 99 -4.61 6.46 -4.82
N PRO A 100 -5.63 5.74 -5.30
CA PRO A 100 -6.95 5.76 -4.67
C PRO A 100 -6.93 5.15 -3.27
N CYS A 101 -6.10 4.13 -3.01
CA CYS A 101 -5.92 3.57 -1.68
C CYS A 101 -5.32 4.61 -0.71
N ALA A 102 -4.31 5.35 -1.13
CA ALA A 102 -3.66 6.40 -0.35
C ALA A 102 -4.60 7.58 -0.11
N TYR A 103 -5.42 7.96 -1.10
CA TYR A 103 -6.45 8.97 -0.94
C TYR A 103 -7.51 8.54 0.08
N GLY A 104 -7.99 7.29 0.01
CA GLY A 104 -8.92 6.74 0.99
C GLY A 104 -8.34 6.69 2.40
N ALA A 105 -7.09 6.26 2.55
CA ALA A 105 -6.36 6.27 3.80
C ALA A 105 -6.18 7.69 4.37
N TYR A 106 -5.84 8.66 3.52
CA TYR A 106 -5.70 10.07 3.90
C TYR A 106 -7.01 10.67 4.42
N ASN A 107 -8.12 10.38 3.75
CA ASN A 107 -9.43 10.85 4.21
C ASN A 107 -9.82 10.20 5.54
N ALA A 108 -9.52 8.90 5.71
CA ALA A 108 -9.74 8.20 6.97
C ALA A 108 -8.83 8.71 8.10
N PHE A 109 -7.65 9.26 7.79
CA PHE A 109 -6.76 9.91 8.75
C PHE A 109 -7.29 11.27 9.23
N ARG A 110 -8.01 11.99 8.37
CA ARG A 110 -8.55 13.32 8.67
C ARG A 110 -9.95 13.31 9.27
N ALA A 111 -10.65 12.18 9.20
CA ALA A 111 -11.96 11.96 9.79
C ALA A 111 -11.85 11.74 11.31
#